data_AF-A0A345SUX6-F1
#
_entry.id   AF-A0A345SUX6-F1
#
_cell.length_a   1.000
_cell.length_b   1.000
_cell.length_c   1.000
_cell.angle_alpha   90.00
_cell.angle_beta   90.00
_cell.angle_gamma   90.00
#
_symmetry.space_group_name_H-M   'P 1'
#
loop_
_entity.id
_entity.type
_entity.pdbx_description
1 polymer ?
#
loop_
_entity_poly.entity_id
_entity_poly.type
_entity_poly.pdbx_seq_one_letter_code
_entity_poly.pdbx_strand_id
1 'polypeptide(L)'
;MQEVRGSNPLSSTATQRAASPTGGGPFRIPAQTPRRLRLRQLALQTQLPCLATPAPWREVHMSTEVEYEAKILDVDPEKIRAALAEAGAEHHGDRLQRRYVYDIPGKAGTWVRLRDTGTAVTLCVKEISDPEAIDGVRETETTVGDFDATNAILGKLGYQPKAYQENRRSSWSLLGAAIEIDHWPLIPPYLEVEGSSGEHVHETVHAIGLLVEDLTSENTTLVYRRYGIDIASMPRLTFADLGSSGIAEEARDDPSPAGPAAGRTPAGGVHPLPSPWCRARPAQALSHPE
;
A
#
# COMPACT_ATOMS: atom_id res chain seq x y z
N MET A 1 28.91 -34.00 34.66
CA MET A 1 30.12 -34.77 34.99
C MET A 1 31.23 -34.28 34.07
N GLN A 2 31.95 -33.21 34.42
CA GLN A 2 33.12 -33.11 35.31
C GLN A 2 34.37 -33.86 34.80
N GLU A 3 35.43 -33.03 34.68
CA GLU A 3 36.86 -33.20 34.38
C GLU A 3 37.54 -34.51 34.82
N VAL A 4 38.68 -34.85 34.19
CA VAL A 4 39.99 -34.97 34.88
C VAL A 4 41.15 -34.65 33.91
N ARG A 5 42.15 -33.94 34.46
CA ARG A 5 43.42 -33.44 33.90
C ARG A 5 44.58 -34.44 34.00
N GLY A 6 45.67 -34.14 33.28
CA GLY A 6 47.07 -34.43 33.68
C GLY A 6 47.96 -34.78 32.48
N SER A 7 49.24 -34.47 32.36
CA SER A 7 50.22 -33.70 33.15
C SER A 7 51.48 -33.50 32.28
N ASN A 8 52.27 -32.48 32.60
CA ASN A 8 53.54 -31.99 32.01
C ASN A 8 54.71 -33.03 32.10
N PRO A 9 55.93 -32.83 31.53
CA PRO A 9 56.86 -31.78 32.00
C PRO A 9 57.87 -31.15 30.99
N LEU A 10 58.56 -30.14 31.54
CA LEU A 10 59.56 -29.19 31.05
C LEU A 10 61.03 -29.70 31.01
N SER A 11 61.89 -28.81 30.47
CA SER A 11 63.33 -28.54 30.76
C SER A 11 64.31 -28.98 29.65
N SER A 12 65.44 -28.29 29.35
CA SER A 12 66.15 -27.17 29.99
C SER A 12 67.21 -26.57 29.00
N THR A 13 67.51 -25.27 29.14
CA THR A 13 68.84 -24.56 29.22
C THR A 13 70.15 -25.31 28.83
N ALA A 14 71.30 -24.74 28.43
CA ALA A 14 71.89 -23.41 28.14
C ALA A 14 73.34 -23.70 27.62
N THR A 15 74.06 -22.87 26.85
CA THR A 15 75.13 -21.96 27.33
C THR A 15 76.19 -21.73 26.24
N GLN A 16 76.76 -20.52 26.30
CA GLN A 16 77.81 -19.81 25.54
C GLN A 16 79.19 -20.46 25.32
N ARG A 17 79.93 -19.96 24.32
CA ARG A 17 81.25 -19.24 24.38
C ARG A 17 81.80 -19.06 22.94
N ALA A 18 82.01 -17.86 22.39
CA ALA A 18 83.05 -16.84 22.63
C ALA A 18 84.46 -17.20 22.09
N ALA A 19 84.94 -16.44 21.09
CA ALA A 19 86.34 -15.96 20.95
C ALA A 19 86.54 -15.08 19.69
N SER A 20 86.96 -13.82 19.91
CA SER A 20 87.75 -12.96 19.00
C SER A 20 89.26 -13.35 19.14
N PRO A 21 90.31 -12.70 18.53
CA PRO A 21 90.38 -11.32 18.00
C PRO A 21 91.42 -11.00 16.88
N THR A 22 91.55 -9.68 16.60
CA THR A 22 92.75 -8.87 16.23
C THR A 22 93.20 -8.64 14.77
N GLY A 23 93.46 -7.34 14.50
CA GLY A 23 94.41 -6.75 13.52
C GLY A 23 93.72 -5.91 12.42
N GLY A 24 93.90 -4.60 12.21
CA GLY A 24 94.91 -3.62 12.63
C GLY A 24 95.75 -3.13 11.43
N GLY A 25 95.40 -1.99 10.80
CA GLY A 25 96.27 -1.32 9.82
C GLY A 25 95.57 -0.37 8.82
N PRO A 26 96.05 0.88 8.60
CA PRO A 26 95.29 1.96 7.94
C PRO A 26 95.67 2.15 6.46
N PHE A 27 94.77 2.64 5.59
CA PHE A 27 95.15 3.60 4.51
C PHE A 27 93.95 4.17 3.71
N ARG A 28 93.98 5.51 3.61
CA ARG A 28 93.49 6.48 2.61
C ARG A 28 92.28 6.17 1.70
N ILE A 29 91.38 7.15 1.72
CA ILE A 29 90.30 7.44 0.77
C ILE A 29 90.86 7.79 -0.62
N PRO A 30 90.29 7.22 -1.70
CA PRO A 30 90.15 7.93 -2.97
C PRO A 30 88.67 8.22 -3.24
N ALA A 31 88.35 9.50 -3.44
CA ALA A 31 87.06 9.92 -3.96
C ALA A 31 86.99 9.57 -5.46
N GLN A 32 86.11 8.63 -5.85
CA GLN A 32 85.67 8.47 -7.24
C GLN A 32 84.19 8.08 -7.31
N THR A 33 83.41 9.06 -7.77
CA THR A 33 82.23 9.03 -8.65
C THR A 33 81.17 7.93 -8.43
N PRO A 34 79.90 8.27 -8.12
CA PRO A 34 78.84 7.27 -8.00
C PRO A 34 78.53 6.65 -9.37
N ARG A 35 78.80 5.36 -9.50
CA ARG A 35 78.25 4.51 -10.57
C ARG A 35 76.73 4.52 -10.44
N ARG A 36 76.05 5.11 -11.42
CA ARG A 36 74.60 4.98 -11.59
C ARG A 36 74.23 3.49 -11.67
N LEU A 37 73.67 2.94 -10.59
CA LEU A 37 72.94 1.69 -10.61
C LEU A 37 71.75 1.86 -11.55
N ARG A 38 71.83 1.30 -12.77
CA ARG A 38 70.65 1.09 -13.61
C ARG A 38 69.83 -0.02 -12.95
N LEU A 39 68.89 0.36 -12.09
CA LEU A 39 67.76 -0.49 -11.76
C LEU A 39 67.01 -0.75 -13.09
N ARG A 40 67.13 -1.97 -13.62
CA ARG A 40 66.21 -2.46 -14.63
C ARG A 40 64.85 -2.59 -13.94
N GLN A 41 64.04 -1.55 -14.10
CA GLN A 41 62.63 -1.56 -13.74
C GLN A 41 61.96 -2.56 -14.68
N LEU A 42 61.70 -3.78 -14.21
CA LEU A 42 60.73 -4.65 -14.88
C LEU A 42 59.39 -3.95 -14.77
N ALA A 43 58.96 -3.31 -15.86
CA ALA A 43 57.59 -2.89 -16.01
C ALA A 43 56.73 -4.16 -16.17
N LEU A 44 56.16 -4.66 -15.07
CA LEU A 44 54.95 -5.46 -15.18
C LEU A 44 53.88 -4.54 -15.77
N GLN A 45 53.60 -4.70 -17.05
CA GLN A 45 52.36 -4.22 -17.64
C GLN A 45 51.21 -5.06 -17.06
N THR A 46 50.74 -4.72 -15.87
CA THR A 46 49.35 -5.00 -15.53
C THR A 46 48.53 -4.03 -16.36
N GLN A 47 48.13 -4.48 -17.54
CA GLN A 47 47.00 -3.87 -18.25
C GLN A 47 45.77 -4.06 -17.36
N LEU A 48 45.56 -3.12 -16.45
CA LEU A 48 44.24 -2.89 -15.88
C LEU A 48 43.37 -2.44 -17.05
N PRO A 49 42.31 -3.19 -17.43
CA PRO A 49 41.38 -2.68 -18.42
C PRO A 49 40.81 -1.37 -17.89
N CYS A 50 41.10 -0.32 -18.65
CA CYS A 50 40.53 1.00 -18.53
C CYS A 50 39.02 0.88 -18.36
N LEU A 51 38.51 1.61 -17.37
CA LEU A 51 37.12 1.88 -17.07
C LEU A 51 36.26 1.85 -18.34
N ALA A 52 35.50 0.77 -18.53
CA ALA A 52 34.35 0.83 -19.41
C ALA A 52 33.44 1.91 -18.83
N THR A 53 33.23 2.99 -19.59
CA THR A 53 32.14 3.93 -19.31
C THR A 53 30.88 3.10 -19.12
N PRO A 54 30.13 3.23 -18.01
CA PRO A 54 28.83 2.59 -17.93
C PRO A 54 28.04 3.05 -19.15
N ALA A 55 27.45 2.09 -19.87
CA ALA A 55 26.53 2.42 -20.96
C ALA A 55 25.55 3.48 -20.43
N PRO A 56 25.22 4.53 -21.21
CA PRO A 56 24.21 5.48 -20.78
C PRO A 56 22.98 4.65 -20.40
N TRP A 57 22.47 4.88 -19.19
CA TRP A 57 21.22 4.31 -18.73
C TRP A 57 20.24 4.48 -19.89
N ARG A 58 19.67 3.38 -20.40
CA ARG A 58 18.64 3.48 -21.42
C ARG A 58 17.62 4.46 -20.88
N GLU A 59 17.34 5.51 -21.63
CA GLU A 59 16.31 6.48 -21.30
C GLU A 59 14.99 5.72 -21.23
N VAL A 60 14.64 5.29 -20.02
CA VAL A 60 13.37 4.66 -19.74
C VAL A 60 12.36 5.76 -19.98
N HIS A 61 11.44 5.55 -20.90
CA HIS A 61 10.32 6.46 -21.10
C HIS A 61 9.59 6.57 -19.76
N MET A 62 9.79 7.70 -19.08
CA MET A 62 9.08 8.02 -17.87
C MET A 62 7.68 8.44 -18.29
N SER A 63 6.68 7.65 -17.93
CA SER A 63 5.27 7.98 -18.16
C SER A 63 4.91 9.17 -17.27
N THR A 64 4.86 10.37 -17.84
CA THR A 64 4.28 11.55 -17.17
C THR A 64 2.79 11.58 -17.48
N GLU A 65 2.03 10.69 -16.87
CA GLU A 65 0.58 10.64 -17.02
C GLU A 65 -0.07 11.47 -15.92
N VAL A 66 -1.01 12.32 -16.29
CA VAL A 66 -1.89 13.03 -15.36
C VAL A 66 -3.07 12.12 -15.06
N GLU A 67 -3.24 11.73 -13.80
CA GLU A 67 -4.40 10.92 -13.38
C GLU A 67 -5.61 11.85 -13.18
N TYR A 68 -6.68 11.65 -13.96
CA TYR A 68 -7.96 12.33 -13.72
C TYR A 68 -8.86 11.42 -12.90
N GLU A 69 -8.77 11.55 -11.57
CA GLU A 69 -9.62 10.81 -10.63
C GLU A 69 -10.59 11.71 -9.86
N ALA A 70 -11.73 11.14 -9.50
CA ALA A 70 -12.63 11.72 -8.51
C ALA A 70 -13.31 10.62 -7.68
N LYS A 71 -13.81 11.00 -6.51
CA LYS A 71 -14.43 10.07 -5.56
C LYS A 71 -15.85 10.49 -5.20
N ILE A 72 -16.70 9.50 -4.93
CA ILE A 72 -17.97 9.67 -4.23
C ILE A 72 -17.83 8.96 -2.89
N LEU A 73 -17.98 9.69 -1.80
CA LEU A 73 -17.75 9.18 -0.44
C LEU A 73 -18.99 8.50 0.12
N ASP A 74 -18.77 7.67 1.15
CA ASP A 74 -19.82 7.08 2.00
C ASP A 74 -20.88 6.29 1.23
N VAL A 75 -20.41 5.55 0.23
CA VAL A 75 -21.29 4.78 -0.66
C VAL A 75 -21.73 3.47 -0.02
N ASP A 76 -22.89 3.00 -0.43
CA ASP A 76 -23.37 1.64 -0.16
C ASP A 76 -22.83 0.70 -1.27
N PRO A 77 -21.86 -0.18 -0.97
CA PRO A 77 -21.19 -0.97 -2.00
C PRO A 77 -22.14 -1.83 -2.84
N GLU A 78 -23.19 -2.37 -2.22
CA GLU A 78 -24.13 -3.26 -2.92
C GLU A 78 -25.00 -2.47 -3.89
N LYS A 79 -25.40 -1.25 -3.52
CA LYS A 79 -26.11 -0.34 -4.44
C LYS A 79 -25.22 0.09 -5.60
N ILE A 80 -23.96 0.40 -5.34
CA ILE A 80 -23.01 0.77 -6.40
C ILE A 80 -22.76 -0.40 -7.35
N ARG A 81 -22.55 -1.62 -6.84
CA ARG A 81 -22.42 -2.83 -7.69
C ARG A 81 -23.64 -3.04 -8.57
N ALA A 82 -24.84 -2.84 -8.02
CA ALA A 82 -26.07 -2.96 -8.80
C ALA A 82 -26.15 -1.90 -9.92
N ALA A 83 -25.85 -0.63 -9.61
CA ALA A 83 -25.83 0.45 -10.59
C ALA A 83 -24.79 0.22 -11.70
N LEU A 84 -23.59 -0.25 -11.33
CA LEU A 84 -22.54 -0.60 -12.29
C LEU A 84 -22.96 -1.73 -13.22
N ALA A 85 -23.58 -2.78 -12.68
CA ALA A 85 -24.09 -3.89 -13.48
C ALA A 85 -25.20 -3.43 -14.45
N GLU A 86 -26.11 -2.56 -14.00
CA GLU A 86 -27.18 -1.99 -14.84
C GLU A 86 -26.61 -1.09 -15.95
N ALA A 87 -25.54 -0.34 -15.66
CA ALA A 87 -24.82 0.47 -16.62
C ALA A 87 -23.96 -0.34 -17.62
N GLY A 88 -23.87 -1.66 -17.44
CA GLY A 88 -23.09 -2.55 -18.30
C GLY A 88 -21.58 -2.51 -18.04
N ALA A 89 -21.16 -2.13 -16.83
CA ALA A 89 -19.76 -2.17 -16.43
C ALA A 89 -19.24 -3.62 -16.33
N GLU A 90 -17.98 -3.83 -16.69
CA GLU A 90 -17.30 -5.11 -16.56
C GLU A 90 -16.63 -5.22 -15.19
N HIS A 91 -16.87 -6.31 -14.46
CA HIS A 91 -16.22 -6.58 -13.17
C HIS A 91 -14.90 -7.34 -13.34
N HIS A 92 -13.81 -6.76 -12.85
CA HIS A 92 -12.46 -7.34 -12.89
C HIS A 92 -12.08 -8.11 -11.63
N GLY A 93 -12.88 -8.05 -10.56
CA GLY A 93 -12.71 -8.85 -9.35
C GLY A 93 -12.44 -8.06 -8.07
N ASP A 94 -12.61 -8.74 -6.94
CA ASP A 94 -12.38 -8.20 -5.59
C ASP A 94 -11.02 -8.64 -5.04
N ARG A 95 -10.23 -7.70 -4.52
CA ARG A 95 -8.85 -7.95 -4.10
C ARG A 95 -8.50 -7.23 -2.81
N LEU A 96 -7.75 -7.92 -1.94
CA LEU A 96 -7.01 -7.26 -0.87
C LEU A 96 -5.74 -6.68 -1.47
N GLN A 97 -5.52 -5.38 -1.31
CA GLN A 97 -4.25 -4.75 -1.63
C GLN A 97 -3.53 -4.34 -0.36
N ARG A 98 -2.21 -4.38 -0.41
CA ARG A 98 -1.32 -3.96 0.68
C ARG A 98 -0.21 -3.08 0.15
N ARG A 99 0.22 -2.09 0.95
CA ARG A 99 1.30 -1.20 0.56
C ARG A 99 2.21 -0.81 1.71
N TYR A 100 3.49 -0.67 1.42
CA TYR A 100 4.43 0.08 2.24
C TYR A 100 4.64 1.46 1.64
N VAL A 101 4.74 2.46 2.52
CA VAL A 101 5.11 3.83 2.15
C VAL A 101 6.43 4.16 2.85
N TYR A 102 7.37 4.76 2.12
CA TYR A 102 8.68 5.16 2.62
C TYR A 102 8.91 6.63 2.29
N ASP A 103 9.48 7.39 3.23
CA ASP A 103 10.01 8.71 2.90
C ASP A 103 11.34 8.59 2.17
N ILE A 104 11.65 9.58 1.33
CA ILE A 104 13.00 9.76 0.79
C ILE A 104 13.70 10.83 1.62
N PRO A 105 14.74 10.48 2.41
CA PRO A 105 15.44 11.45 3.24
C PRO A 105 15.93 12.66 2.44
N GLY A 106 15.60 13.86 2.91
CA GLY A 106 16.01 15.11 2.27
C GLY A 106 15.19 15.52 1.04
N LYS A 107 14.14 14.78 0.67
CA LYS A 107 13.21 15.13 -0.41
C LYS A 107 11.78 15.25 0.09
N ALA A 108 11.42 16.44 0.61
CA ALA A 108 10.04 16.72 1.00
C ALA A 108 9.11 16.65 -0.23
N GLY A 109 7.89 16.14 -0.05
CA GLY A 109 6.93 15.95 -1.14
C GLY A 109 7.25 14.76 -2.06
N THR A 110 8.28 13.97 -1.76
CA THR A 110 8.63 12.75 -2.50
C THR A 110 8.57 11.52 -1.60
N TRP A 111 7.94 10.46 -2.06
CA TRP A 111 7.88 9.19 -1.32
C TRP A 111 7.96 7.99 -2.24
N VAL A 112 8.35 6.85 -1.67
CA VAL A 112 8.29 5.55 -2.33
C VAL A 112 7.04 4.82 -1.86
N ARG A 113 6.34 4.17 -2.80
CA ARG A 113 5.24 3.25 -2.53
C ARG A 113 5.61 1.89 -3.12
N LEU A 114 5.65 0.87 -2.28
CA LEU A 114 5.66 -0.52 -2.72
C LEU A 114 4.25 -1.06 -2.50
N ARG A 115 3.55 -1.46 -3.55
CA ARG A 115 2.15 -1.94 -3.48
C ARG A 115 2.05 -3.33 -4.09
N ASP A 116 1.25 -4.17 -3.46
CA ASP A 116 0.75 -5.43 -4.01
C ASP A 116 -0.76 -5.28 -4.18
N THR A 117 -1.23 -5.35 -5.42
CA THR A 117 -2.65 -5.19 -5.79
C THR A 117 -3.44 -6.50 -5.73
N GLY A 118 -2.77 -7.62 -5.41
CA GLY A 118 -3.30 -8.97 -5.58
C GLY A 118 -3.14 -9.55 -6.99
N THR A 119 -2.75 -8.73 -7.97
CA THR A 119 -2.44 -9.17 -9.36
C THR A 119 -1.02 -8.84 -9.78
N ALA A 120 -0.48 -7.73 -9.29
CA ALA A 120 0.88 -7.31 -9.56
C ALA A 120 1.47 -6.62 -8.32
N VAL A 121 2.80 -6.61 -8.26
CA VAL A 121 3.53 -5.82 -7.28
C VAL A 121 4.21 -4.67 -8.01
N THR A 122 4.00 -3.44 -7.55
CA THR A 122 4.60 -2.23 -8.12
C THR A 122 5.45 -1.49 -7.11
N LEU A 123 6.55 -0.91 -7.60
CA LEU A 123 7.37 0.04 -6.87
C LEU A 123 7.26 1.39 -7.59
N CYS A 124 6.77 2.40 -6.89
CA CYS A 124 6.56 3.73 -7.42
C CYS A 124 7.31 4.78 -6.58
N VAL A 125 7.95 5.74 -7.23
CA VAL A 125 8.33 7.02 -6.61
C VAL A 125 7.30 8.05 -7.03
N LYS A 126 6.62 8.66 -6.06
CA LYS A 126 5.66 9.74 -6.27
C LYS A 126 6.27 11.06 -5.83
N GLU A 127 6.10 12.10 -6.62
CA GLU A 127 6.66 13.44 -6.41
C GLU A 127 5.57 14.49 -6.59
N ILE A 128 5.25 15.24 -5.53
CA ILE A 128 4.36 16.40 -5.67
C ILE A 128 5.15 17.52 -6.37
N SER A 129 4.83 17.78 -7.64
CA SER A 129 5.35 18.92 -8.40
C SER A 129 4.59 20.22 -8.13
N ASP A 130 3.29 20.14 -7.84
CA ASP A 130 2.46 21.28 -7.44
C ASP A 130 1.29 20.80 -6.54
N PRO A 131 1.24 21.18 -5.26
CA PRO A 131 0.17 20.73 -4.34
C PRO A 131 -1.25 21.20 -4.70
N GLU A 132 -1.37 22.27 -5.50
CA GLU A 132 -2.65 22.93 -5.80
C GLU A 132 -3.18 22.57 -7.20
N ALA A 133 -2.40 21.84 -8.00
CA ALA A 133 -2.77 21.46 -9.35
C ALA A 133 -3.40 20.06 -9.39
N ILE A 134 -4.41 19.88 -10.25
CA ILE A 134 -5.07 18.58 -10.46
C ILE A 134 -4.10 17.53 -11.04
N ASP A 135 -3.02 17.98 -11.69
CA ASP A 135 -1.91 17.18 -12.24
C ASP A 135 -0.64 17.26 -11.37
N GLY A 136 -0.81 17.54 -10.08
CA GLY A 136 0.24 17.91 -9.15
C GLY A 136 1.23 16.81 -8.76
N VAL A 137 1.05 15.56 -9.18
CA VAL A 137 1.88 14.42 -8.76
C VAL A 137 2.48 13.72 -9.98
N ARG A 138 3.81 13.61 -10.01
CA ARG A 138 4.54 12.80 -10.99
C ARG A 138 4.85 11.44 -10.41
N GLU A 139 4.70 10.41 -11.22
CA GLU A 139 4.94 9.02 -10.82
C GLU A 139 5.99 8.37 -11.70
N THR A 140 6.94 7.69 -11.04
CA THR A 140 7.86 6.77 -11.69
C THR A 140 7.57 5.38 -11.14
N GLU A 141 6.81 4.58 -11.88
CA GLU A 141 6.37 3.25 -11.44
C GLU A 141 6.96 2.12 -12.32
N THR A 142 7.25 0.99 -11.68
CA THR A 142 7.59 -0.25 -12.38
C THR A 142 7.04 -1.46 -11.63
N THR A 143 6.86 -2.57 -12.33
CA THR A 143 6.52 -3.85 -11.71
C THR A 143 7.75 -4.51 -11.11
N VAL A 144 7.58 -5.19 -9.99
CA VAL A 144 8.61 -5.98 -9.31
C VAL A 144 8.12 -7.39 -9.07
N GLY A 145 9.05 -8.34 -8.90
CA GLY A 145 8.70 -9.76 -8.87
C GLY A 145 8.03 -10.24 -7.58
N ASP A 146 8.34 -9.62 -6.43
CA ASP A 146 7.86 -10.05 -5.12
C ASP A 146 7.80 -8.88 -4.12
N PHE A 147 6.72 -8.82 -3.32
CA PHE A 147 6.45 -7.74 -2.38
C PHE A 147 7.39 -7.77 -1.17
N ASP A 148 7.53 -8.93 -0.54
CA ASP A 148 8.28 -9.06 0.72
C ASP A 148 9.79 -8.99 0.46
N ALA A 149 10.27 -9.56 -0.65
CA ALA A 149 11.65 -9.47 -1.09
C ALA A 149 12.03 -8.03 -1.45
N THR A 150 11.16 -7.30 -2.17
CA THR A 150 11.42 -5.88 -2.51
C THR A 150 11.48 -5.01 -1.25
N ASN A 151 10.57 -5.21 -0.29
CA ASN A 151 10.64 -4.53 1.02
C ASN A 151 11.96 -4.84 1.74
N ALA A 152 12.39 -6.11 1.77
CA ALA A 152 13.66 -6.48 2.38
C ALA A 152 14.88 -5.85 1.68
N ILE A 153 14.84 -5.71 0.34
CA ILE A 153 15.88 -5.01 -0.43
C ILE A 153 15.92 -3.52 -0.05
N LEU A 154 14.77 -2.84 -0.01
CA LEU A 154 14.69 -1.43 0.41
C LEU A 154 15.24 -1.24 1.83
N GLY A 155 14.93 -2.15 2.74
CA GLY A 155 15.50 -2.20 4.09
C GLY A 155 17.02 -2.25 4.09
N LYS A 156 17.63 -3.12 3.27
CA LYS A 156 19.09 -3.24 3.14
C LYS A 156 19.75 -2.02 2.49
N LEU A 157 19.00 -1.27 1.67
CA LEU A 157 19.44 0.00 1.10
C LEU A 157 19.35 1.17 2.10
N GLY A 158 18.77 0.94 3.29
CA GLY A 158 18.66 1.93 4.36
C GLY A 158 17.30 2.61 4.46
N TYR A 159 16.30 2.21 3.65
CA TYR A 159 14.94 2.71 3.80
C TYR A 159 14.22 1.99 4.95
N GLN A 160 13.35 2.71 5.65
CA GLN A 160 12.43 2.16 6.64
C GLN A 160 11.02 2.59 6.25
N PRO A 161 10.03 1.67 6.21
CA PRO A 161 8.67 2.07 5.89
C PRO A 161 8.12 2.94 7.01
N LYS A 162 7.51 4.08 6.65
CA LYS A 162 6.78 4.92 7.60
C LYS A 162 5.40 4.37 7.90
N ALA A 163 4.81 3.62 6.96
CA ALA A 163 3.48 3.05 7.10
C ALA A 163 3.33 1.76 6.31
N TYR A 164 2.52 0.83 6.84
CA TYR A 164 1.94 -0.29 6.13
C TYR A 164 0.40 -0.17 6.13
N GLN A 165 -0.22 -0.30 4.96
CA GLN A 165 -1.66 -0.04 4.80
C GLN A 165 -2.35 -1.07 3.90
N GLU A 166 -3.52 -1.53 4.30
CA GLU A 166 -4.40 -2.45 3.56
C GLU A 166 -5.70 -1.76 3.10
N ASN A 167 -6.21 -2.15 1.93
CA ASN A 167 -7.58 -1.86 1.48
C ASN A 167 -8.12 -3.08 0.74
N ARG A 168 -9.44 -3.22 0.69
CA ARG A 168 -10.12 -4.16 -0.21
C ARG A 168 -10.76 -3.36 -1.32
N ARG A 169 -10.52 -3.77 -2.56
CA ARG A 169 -10.94 -3.04 -3.75
C ARG A 169 -11.72 -3.96 -4.68
N SER A 170 -12.87 -3.50 -5.13
CA SER A 170 -13.62 -4.11 -6.22
C SER A 170 -13.41 -3.29 -7.49
N SER A 171 -12.79 -3.91 -8.49
CA SER A 171 -12.39 -3.20 -9.72
C SER A 171 -13.35 -3.47 -10.86
N TRP A 172 -13.75 -2.41 -11.53
CA TRP A 172 -14.68 -2.40 -12.65
C TRP A 172 -14.16 -1.51 -13.77
N SER A 173 -14.67 -1.69 -14.99
CA SER A 173 -14.47 -0.74 -16.08
C SER A 173 -15.76 -0.45 -16.82
N LEU A 174 -15.95 0.81 -17.18
CA LEU A 174 -17.10 1.28 -17.97
C LEU A 174 -16.62 2.39 -18.89
N LEU A 175 -16.97 2.31 -20.18
CA LEU A 175 -16.61 3.32 -21.19
C LEU A 175 -15.10 3.61 -21.31
N GLY A 176 -14.24 2.70 -20.84
CA GLY A 176 -12.78 2.88 -20.82
C GLY A 176 -12.25 3.59 -19.57
N ALA A 177 -13.11 4.02 -18.65
CA ALA A 177 -12.74 4.47 -17.33
C ALA A 177 -12.56 3.29 -16.36
N ALA A 178 -11.65 3.44 -15.40
CA ALA A 178 -11.51 2.55 -14.26
C ALA A 178 -12.43 3.00 -13.13
N ILE A 179 -13.11 2.05 -12.50
CA ILE A 179 -14.05 2.30 -11.42
C ILE A 179 -13.72 1.37 -10.26
N GLU A 180 -13.54 1.92 -9.07
CA GLU A 180 -13.03 1.20 -7.92
C GLU A 180 -13.92 1.43 -6.70
N ILE A 181 -14.52 0.36 -6.17
CA ILE A 181 -15.22 0.41 -4.87
C ILE A 181 -14.21 0.06 -3.79
N ASP A 182 -13.79 1.06 -3.04
CA ASP A 182 -12.71 0.98 -2.09
C ASP A 182 -13.22 0.86 -0.65
N HIS A 183 -12.77 -0.19 0.02
CA HIS A 183 -12.97 -0.39 1.46
C HIS A 183 -11.63 -0.20 2.15
N TRP A 184 -11.58 0.81 3.02
CA TRP A 184 -10.42 1.12 3.84
C TRP A 184 -10.76 0.87 5.32
N PRO A 185 -9.81 0.45 6.17
CA PRO A 185 -10.07 0.33 7.60
C PRO A 185 -10.53 1.66 8.21
N LEU A 186 -11.42 1.62 9.22
CA LEU A 186 -11.84 2.77 10.03
C LEU A 186 -12.70 3.85 9.32
N ILE A 187 -12.93 3.76 8.01
CA ILE A 187 -13.80 4.71 7.28
C ILE A 187 -14.84 3.97 6.43
N PRO A 188 -15.98 4.60 6.10
CA PRO A 188 -16.94 4.05 5.15
C PRO A 188 -16.31 3.83 3.76
N PRO A 189 -16.86 2.89 2.96
CA PRO A 189 -16.43 2.70 1.58
C PRO A 189 -16.68 3.94 0.73
N TYR A 190 -15.85 4.11 -0.30
CA TYR A 190 -16.05 5.14 -1.32
C TYR A 190 -15.89 4.55 -2.71
N LEU A 191 -16.50 5.21 -3.70
CA LEU A 191 -16.30 4.94 -5.11
C LEU A 191 -15.22 5.87 -5.65
N GLU A 192 -14.27 5.36 -6.41
CA GLU A 192 -13.28 6.12 -7.17
C GLU A 192 -13.50 5.87 -8.66
N VAL A 193 -13.49 6.93 -9.46
CA VAL A 193 -13.63 6.89 -10.91
C VAL A 193 -12.43 7.59 -11.51
N GLU A 194 -11.71 6.90 -12.38
CA GLU A 194 -10.52 7.40 -13.06
C GLU A 194 -10.72 7.33 -14.58
N GLY A 195 -10.51 8.46 -15.24
CA GLY A 195 -10.68 8.62 -16.67
C GLY A 195 -9.50 9.30 -17.34
N SER A 196 -9.57 9.43 -18.65
CA SER A 196 -8.56 10.13 -19.47
C SER A 196 -8.68 11.66 -19.44
N SER A 197 -9.75 12.19 -18.85
CA SER A 197 -10.01 13.61 -18.65
C SER A 197 -11.09 13.80 -17.57
N GLY A 198 -11.22 15.01 -17.02
CA GLY A 198 -12.32 15.33 -16.10
C GLY A 198 -13.71 15.19 -16.74
N GLU A 199 -13.84 15.50 -18.03
CA GLU A 199 -15.09 15.29 -18.78
C GLU A 199 -15.43 13.79 -18.88
N HIS A 200 -14.45 12.95 -19.17
CA HIS A 200 -14.63 11.50 -19.22
C HIS A 200 -15.03 10.92 -17.85
N VAL A 201 -14.50 11.46 -16.74
CA VAL A 201 -14.96 11.11 -15.38
C VAL A 201 -16.43 11.48 -15.20
N HIS A 202 -16.86 12.69 -15.58
CA HIS A 202 -18.25 13.13 -15.44
C HIS A 202 -19.21 12.29 -16.30
N GLU A 203 -18.83 12.01 -17.55
CA GLU A 203 -19.61 11.14 -18.45
C GLU A 203 -19.79 9.74 -17.86
N THR A 204 -18.73 9.18 -17.28
CA THR A 204 -18.77 7.87 -16.62
C THR A 204 -19.69 7.88 -15.41
N VAL A 205 -19.59 8.90 -14.54
CA VAL A 205 -20.45 9.06 -13.36
C VAL A 205 -21.92 9.18 -13.75
N HIS A 206 -22.22 9.97 -14.79
CA HIS A 206 -23.58 10.06 -15.34
C HIS A 206 -24.07 8.74 -15.93
N ALA A 207 -23.21 7.97 -16.61
CA ALA A 207 -23.57 6.67 -17.17
C ALA A 207 -23.94 5.64 -16.08
N ILE A 208 -23.35 5.74 -14.88
CA ILE A 208 -23.70 4.91 -13.71
C ILE A 208 -25.04 5.36 -13.08
N GLY A 209 -25.54 6.55 -13.43
CA GLY A 209 -26.72 7.15 -12.82
C GLY A 209 -26.43 7.88 -11.51
N LEU A 210 -25.19 8.31 -11.29
CA LEU A 210 -24.74 9.07 -10.13
C LEU A 210 -24.63 10.57 -10.46
N LEU A 211 -24.45 11.38 -9.42
CA LEU A 211 -24.42 12.83 -9.48
C LEU A 211 -22.97 13.33 -9.51
N VAL A 212 -22.67 14.22 -10.46
CA VAL A 212 -21.33 14.83 -10.60
C VAL A 212 -21.03 15.79 -9.45
N GLU A 213 -22.07 16.40 -8.89
CA GLU A 213 -21.98 17.28 -7.72
C GLU A 213 -21.55 16.56 -6.43
N ASP A 214 -21.68 15.24 -6.36
CA ASP A 214 -21.22 14.44 -5.22
C ASP A 214 -19.71 14.09 -5.31
N LEU A 215 -19.06 14.47 -6.42
CA LEU A 215 -17.64 14.20 -6.62
C LEU A 215 -16.74 15.08 -5.75
N THR A 216 -15.66 14.48 -5.28
CA THR A 216 -14.55 15.17 -4.64
C THR A 216 -13.21 14.71 -5.20
N SER A 217 -12.25 15.63 -5.28
CA SER A 217 -10.85 15.36 -5.62
C SER A 217 -9.99 15.03 -4.38
N GLU A 218 -10.62 14.82 -3.22
CA GLU A 218 -9.89 14.50 -2.00
C GLU A 218 -9.15 13.16 -2.09
N ASN A 219 -7.83 13.20 -1.96
CA ASN A 219 -7.06 11.97 -1.80
C ASN A 219 -7.41 11.25 -0.48
N THR A 220 -6.99 9.98 -0.35
CA THR A 220 -7.28 9.16 0.83
C THR A 220 -6.90 9.82 2.16
N THR A 221 -5.81 10.61 2.22
CA THR A 221 -5.41 11.31 3.46
C THR A 221 -6.45 12.35 3.88
N LEU A 222 -6.99 13.10 2.91
CA LEU A 222 -8.04 14.08 3.17
C LEU A 222 -9.37 13.41 3.55
N VAL A 223 -9.72 12.29 2.90
CA VAL A 223 -10.91 11.50 3.25
C VAL A 223 -10.85 11.06 4.72
N TYR A 224 -9.74 10.47 5.18
CA TYR A 224 -9.60 10.09 6.59
C TYR A 224 -9.65 11.28 7.56
N ARG A 225 -9.16 12.45 7.14
CA ARG A 225 -9.23 13.67 7.97
C ARG A 225 -10.67 14.09 8.25
N ARG A 226 -11.62 13.82 7.35
CA ARG A 226 -13.07 14.04 7.59
C ARG A 226 -13.58 13.25 8.80
N TYR A 227 -12.96 12.10 9.05
CA TYR A 227 -13.24 11.21 10.17
C TYR A 227 -12.38 11.50 11.42
N GLY A 228 -11.60 12.58 11.41
CA GLY A 228 -10.71 12.94 12.51
C GLY A 228 -9.49 12.02 12.65
N ILE A 229 -9.14 11.26 11.61
CA ILE A 229 -8.04 10.30 11.63
C ILE A 229 -6.87 10.85 10.81
N ASP A 230 -5.69 10.93 11.43
CA ASP A 230 -4.44 11.24 10.73
C ASP A 230 -3.70 9.95 10.34
N ILE A 231 -3.97 9.45 9.13
CA ILE A 231 -3.33 8.22 8.62
C ILE A 231 -1.82 8.37 8.42
N ALA A 232 -1.29 9.59 8.27
CA ALA A 232 0.14 9.81 8.11
C ALA A 232 0.90 9.50 9.41
N SER A 233 0.21 9.59 10.56
CA SER A 233 0.74 9.22 11.88
C SER A 233 0.61 7.73 12.21
N MET A 234 -0.08 6.95 11.37
CA MET A 234 -0.34 5.53 11.62
C MET A 234 0.71 4.63 10.96
N PRO A 235 1.59 3.97 11.74
CA PRO A 235 2.60 3.07 11.17
C PRO A 235 1.99 1.80 10.58
N ARG A 236 0.76 1.45 10.99
CA ARG A 236 0.05 0.27 10.52
C ARG A 236 -1.45 0.56 10.47
N LEU A 237 -2.07 0.18 9.34
CA LEU A 237 -3.50 0.35 9.07
C LEU A 237 -4.02 -0.92 8.38
N THR A 238 -4.72 -1.76 9.12
CA THR A 238 -5.19 -3.08 8.66
C THR A 238 -6.63 -3.34 9.07
N PHE A 239 -7.27 -4.32 8.43
CA PHE A 239 -8.62 -4.72 8.84
C PHE A 239 -8.66 -5.43 10.20
N ALA A 240 -7.51 -5.87 10.74
CA ALA A 240 -7.43 -6.46 12.07
C ALA A 240 -7.64 -5.42 13.18
N ASP A 241 -7.32 -4.15 12.91
CA ASP A 241 -7.43 -3.04 13.88
C ASP A 241 -8.90 -2.71 14.25
N LEU A 242 -9.86 -3.25 13.49
CA LEU A 242 -11.31 -3.15 13.74
C LEU A 242 -11.77 -3.93 14.98
N GLY A 243 -10.94 -4.80 15.56
CA GLY A 243 -11.28 -5.63 16.72
C GLY A 243 -10.96 -5.02 18.10
N SER A 244 -10.23 -3.90 18.15
CA SER A 244 -9.73 -3.30 19.40
C SER A 244 -10.36 -1.96 19.79
N SER A 245 -11.10 -1.33 18.88
CA SER A 245 -11.92 -0.15 19.20
C SER A 245 -13.35 -0.63 19.48
N GLY A 246 -13.65 -0.86 20.76
CA GLY A 246 -15.01 -1.10 21.22
C GLY A 246 -15.92 0.09 20.90
N ILE A 247 -16.55 0.04 19.74
CA ILE A 247 -17.81 0.74 19.52
C ILE A 247 -18.90 -0.18 20.04
N ALA A 248 -19.34 0.10 21.26
CA ALA A 248 -20.56 -0.46 21.80
C ALA A 248 -21.69 -0.08 20.84
N GLU A 249 -22.28 -1.09 20.21
CA GLU A 249 -23.55 -0.98 19.53
C GLU A 249 -24.60 -0.60 20.58
N GLU A 250 -24.85 0.70 20.75
CA GLU A 250 -26.02 1.15 21.50
C GLU A 250 -27.26 0.75 20.72
N ALA A 251 -27.80 -0.40 21.10
CA ALA A 251 -29.15 -0.82 20.81
C ALA A 251 -30.10 0.33 21.18
N ARG A 252 -30.71 0.94 20.16
CA ARG A 252 -31.87 1.81 20.37
C ARG A 252 -33.04 0.91 20.77
N ASP A 253 -33.18 0.69 22.07
CA ASP A 253 -34.44 0.26 22.67
C ASP A 253 -35.49 1.34 22.36
N ASP A 254 -36.44 0.99 21.51
CA ASP A 254 -37.67 1.74 21.28
C ASP A 254 -38.68 1.39 22.38
N PRO A 255 -39.04 2.29 23.31
CA PRO A 255 -40.14 2.04 24.20
C PRO A 255 -41.40 2.69 23.60
N SER A 256 -42.15 1.90 22.85
CA SER A 256 -43.58 2.13 22.67
C SER A 256 -44.30 1.87 24.00
N PRO A 257 -45.27 2.71 24.40
CA PRO A 257 -46.37 2.20 25.21
C PRO A 257 -47.72 2.53 24.58
N ALA A 258 -48.46 1.47 24.28
CA ALA A 258 -49.88 1.53 23.97
C ALA A 258 -50.74 1.39 25.24
N GLY A 259 -51.68 2.33 25.40
CA GLY A 259 -53.01 2.15 26.01
C GLY A 259 -53.24 2.71 27.44
N PRO A 260 -54.51 2.88 27.90
CA PRO A 260 -55.80 2.59 27.24
C PRO A 260 -56.85 3.74 27.31
N ALA A 261 -58.02 3.46 26.72
CA ALA A 261 -59.16 4.33 26.47
C ALA A 261 -60.13 4.57 27.65
N ALA A 262 -60.77 5.75 27.68
CA ALA A 262 -62.14 6.07 28.16
C ALA A 262 -62.37 7.57 27.88
N GLY A 263 -63.48 8.14 27.41
CA GLY A 263 -64.84 7.72 27.08
C GLY A 263 -65.71 8.99 27.16
N ARG A 264 -66.55 9.26 26.14
CA ARG A 264 -67.89 9.90 26.19
C ARG A 264 -68.35 10.39 24.79
N THR A 265 -69.60 10.06 24.50
CA THR A 265 -70.45 10.14 23.30
C THR A 265 -71.16 11.52 23.13
N PRO A 266 -72.20 11.71 22.26
CA PRO A 266 -72.22 11.73 20.78
C PRO A 266 -73.07 12.91 20.19
N ALA A 267 -73.11 13.13 18.87
CA ALA A 267 -74.28 13.70 18.17
C ALA A 267 -74.21 13.60 16.62
N GLY A 268 -75.29 13.09 16.01
CA GLY A 268 -75.70 13.23 14.60
C GLY A 268 -75.04 12.25 13.61
N GLY A 269 -75.70 11.19 13.12
CA GLY A 269 -76.75 11.18 12.07
C GLY A 269 -76.07 11.07 10.69
N VAL A 270 -76.35 10.17 9.75
CA VAL A 270 -77.54 9.42 9.34
C VAL A 270 -77.07 8.25 8.44
N HIS A 271 -77.70 7.08 8.53
CA HIS A 271 -77.56 5.92 7.62
C HIS A 271 -78.63 6.01 6.50
N PRO A 272 -78.45 5.39 5.30
CA PRO A 272 -78.77 3.96 5.13
C PRO A 272 -77.82 3.14 4.20
N LEU A 273 -77.76 1.84 4.52
CA LEU A 273 -77.24 0.69 3.75
C LEU A 273 -78.24 0.29 2.62
N PRO A 274 -78.16 -0.87 1.89
CA PRO A 274 -77.15 -1.96 1.85
C PRO A 274 -76.81 -2.51 0.42
N SER A 275 -75.78 -3.38 0.31
CA SER A 275 -75.87 -4.77 -0.23
C SER A 275 -74.52 -5.36 -0.66
N PRO A 276 -74.17 -6.58 -0.20
CA PRO A 276 -73.29 -7.49 -0.94
C PRO A 276 -74.04 -8.78 -1.34
N TRP A 277 -74.02 -9.10 -2.64
CA TRP A 277 -74.25 -10.44 -3.20
C TRP A 277 -72.85 -11.07 -3.43
N CYS A 278 -72.55 -12.35 -3.20
CA CYS A 278 -73.32 -13.57 -3.41
C CYS A 278 -72.78 -14.77 -2.58
N ARG A 279 -73.67 -15.72 -2.27
CA ARG A 279 -73.51 -17.02 -1.57
C ARG A 279 -72.90 -18.09 -2.50
N ALA A 280 -71.98 -18.97 -2.08
CA ALA A 280 -72.06 -20.27 -1.36
C ALA A 280 -72.13 -21.55 -2.24
N ARG A 281 -71.44 -22.61 -1.75
CA ARG A 281 -71.07 -23.94 -2.33
C ARG A 281 -72.23 -24.94 -2.52
N PRO A 282 -72.03 -26.18 -3.02
CA PRO A 282 -71.59 -27.36 -2.20
C PRO A 282 -70.59 -28.33 -2.95
N ALA A 283 -69.61 -29.01 -2.34
CA ALA A 283 -69.53 -30.16 -1.40
C ALA A 283 -69.41 -31.56 -2.07
N GLN A 284 -68.43 -32.36 -1.59
CA GLN A 284 -68.28 -33.83 -1.46
C GLN A 284 -66.86 -34.30 -1.86
N ALA A 285 -66.20 -35.34 -1.32
CA ALA A 285 -66.13 -36.05 -0.04
C ALA A 285 -65.06 -37.17 -0.21
N LEU A 286 -64.37 -37.59 0.87
CA LEU A 286 -63.66 -38.88 1.08
C LEU A 286 -62.34 -39.10 0.27
N SER A 287 -61.25 -39.72 0.75
CA SER A 287 -60.98 -40.60 1.91
C SER A 287 -59.45 -40.85 2.02
N HIS A 288 -58.91 -40.90 3.24
CA HIS A 288 -57.71 -41.71 3.63
C HIS A 288 -58.17 -43.18 3.85
N PRO A 289 -57.31 -44.22 4.07
CA PRO A 289 -55.89 -44.21 4.45
C PRO A 289 -54.96 -45.25 3.75
N GLU A 290 -53.65 -45.12 3.92
CA GLU A 290 -52.75 -46.04 4.64
C GLU A 290 -51.43 -45.31 4.97
#